data_AF-A0A9P6FQW8-F1
#
_entry.id   AF-A0A9P6FQW8-F1
#
_cell.length_a   1.000
_cell.length_b   1.000
_cell.length_c   1.000
_cell.angle_alpha   90.00
_cell.angle_beta   90.00
_cell.angle_gamma   90.00
#
_symmetry.space_group_name_H-M   'P 1'
#
loop_
_entity.id
_entity.type
_entity.pdbx_description
1 polymer ?
#
loop_
_entity_poly.entity_id
_entity_poly.type
_entity_poly.pdbx_seq_one_letter_code
_entity_poly.pdbx_strand_id
1 'polypeptide(L)'
;MSSKSSPKGKKNQTPRTRILKDNTIESVAEYINAGKAKNIIVMSGAGISTAAGIKDFRSPGTGLYSDLAKYNLPYPEAVFDICFFRDNPDPFYRLAKELMPGNYRPTLTHYFMPMLAKRDLLLRAYTQNIDMLERLTGLDGDLLVEAHGSFASSECIDCYVNHEFAWVKKSILKGEVPRCPSCKGLVKPTITFFGEDLPERFGRMAVV
;
A
#
# COMPACT_ATOMS: atom_id res chain seq x y z
N MET A 1 23.54 9.00 58.71
CA MET A 1 22.90 8.11 57.70
C MET A 1 23.50 8.42 56.34
N SER A 2 24.49 7.64 55.91
CA SER A 2 25.12 7.79 54.58
C SER A 2 24.31 6.98 53.56
N SER A 3 23.64 7.65 52.62
CA SER A 3 23.02 6.99 51.47
C SER A 3 24.02 6.88 50.32
N LYS A 4 24.55 5.68 50.11
CA LYS A 4 25.36 5.34 48.93
C LYS A 4 24.43 5.28 47.71
N SER A 5 24.62 6.18 46.74
CA SER A 5 24.00 6.06 45.42
C SER A 5 24.69 4.95 44.63
N SER A 6 23.90 3.99 44.14
CA SER A 6 24.38 2.88 43.31
C SER A 6 24.75 3.37 41.90
N PRO A 7 25.82 2.85 41.26
CA PRO A 7 26.18 3.26 39.91
C PRO A 7 25.20 2.65 38.91
N LYS A 8 24.53 3.51 38.13
CA LYS A 8 23.70 3.11 36.99
C LYS A 8 24.55 2.33 35.99
N GLY A 9 24.20 1.07 35.75
CA GLY A 9 24.86 0.19 34.79
C GLY A 9 24.89 0.81 33.39
N LYS A 10 26.10 0.93 32.83
CA LYS A 10 26.30 1.30 31.43
C LYS A 10 25.74 0.16 30.57
N LYS A 11 24.63 0.41 29.86
CA LYS A 11 24.15 -0.51 28.81
C LYS A 11 25.24 -0.58 27.74
N ASN A 12 25.86 -1.75 27.58
CA ASN A 12 26.76 -2.05 26.47
C ASN A 12 25.95 -1.95 25.16
N GLN A 13 25.99 -0.80 24.50
CA GLN A 13 25.58 -0.68 23.12
C GLN A 13 26.65 -1.35 22.27
N THR A 14 26.30 -2.45 21.62
CA THR A 14 27.13 -3.05 20.56
C THR A 14 27.50 -1.95 19.55
N PRO A 15 28.78 -1.84 19.14
CA PRO A 15 29.19 -0.83 18.18
C PRO A 15 28.38 -1.00 16.89
N ARG A 16 27.65 0.03 16.46
CA ARG A 16 27.02 0.03 15.14
C ARG A 16 28.13 0.06 14.09
N THR A 17 28.38 -1.07 13.43
CA THR A 17 29.29 -1.12 12.29
C THR A 17 28.74 -0.22 11.19
N ARG A 18 29.53 0.78 10.79
CA ARG A 18 29.16 1.70 9.72
C ARG A 18 29.33 0.99 8.38
N ILE A 19 28.23 0.66 7.71
CA ILE A 19 28.24 -0.07 6.42
C ILE A 19 28.59 0.87 5.27
N LEU A 20 27.99 2.06 5.25
CA LEU A 20 28.21 3.10 4.24
C LEU A 20 29.34 4.04 4.66
N LYS A 21 30.05 4.61 3.69
CA LYS A 21 31.07 5.63 3.92
C LYS A 21 30.48 6.86 4.60
N ASP A 22 29.37 7.39 4.08
CA ASP A 22 28.59 8.49 4.66
C ASP A 22 27.08 8.37 4.35
N ASN A 23 26.29 9.35 4.80
CA ASN A 23 24.82 9.35 4.70
C ASN A 23 24.35 10.11 3.45
N THR A 24 24.92 9.80 2.29
CA THR A 24 24.61 10.42 1.00
C THR A 24 24.03 9.41 0.02
N ILE A 25 23.38 9.90 -1.03
CA ILE A 25 22.85 9.04 -2.11
C ILE A 25 24.02 8.41 -2.88
N GLU A 26 25.11 9.15 -3.04
CA GLU A 26 26.35 8.72 -3.68
C GLU A 26 26.94 7.51 -2.97
N SER A 27 27.02 7.53 -1.63
CA SER A 27 27.48 6.39 -0.83
C SER A 27 26.60 5.15 -1.00
N VAL A 28 25.27 5.31 -1.16
CA VAL A 28 24.36 4.19 -1.43
C VAL A 28 24.60 3.62 -2.83
N ALA A 29 24.73 4.49 -3.83
CA ALA A 29 25.01 4.09 -5.21
C ALA A 29 26.36 3.36 -5.32
N GLU A 30 27.42 3.87 -4.67
CA GLU A 30 28.73 3.22 -4.58
C GLU A 30 28.61 1.82 -3.95
N TYR A 31 27.85 1.68 -2.87
CA TYR A 31 27.65 0.41 -2.19
C TYR A 31 26.95 -0.63 -3.08
N ILE A 32 25.91 -0.22 -3.81
CA ILE A 32 25.20 -1.07 -4.77
C ILE A 32 26.12 -1.44 -5.94
N ASN A 33 26.80 -0.47 -6.54
CA ASN A 33 27.69 -0.68 -7.69
C ASN A 33 28.92 -1.54 -7.34
N ALA A 34 29.38 -1.52 -6.08
CA ALA A 34 30.44 -2.40 -5.59
C ALA A 34 29.99 -3.87 -5.41
N GLY A 35 28.74 -4.22 -5.72
CA GLY A 35 28.21 -5.58 -5.60
C GLY A 35 27.97 -6.04 -4.16
N LYS A 36 27.98 -5.12 -3.20
CA LYS A 36 27.77 -5.40 -1.77
C LYS A 36 26.28 -5.51 -1.40
N ALA A 37 25.38 -5.03 -2.26
CA ALA A 37 23.93 -5.21 -2.14
C ALA A 37 23.47 -6.23 -3.18
N LYS A 38 22.80 -7.30 -2.73
CA LYS A 38 22.27 -8.37 -3.62
C LYS A 38 20.77 -8.63 -3.45
N ASN A 39 20.19 -8.15 -2.35
CA ASN A 39 18.80 -8.41 -1.96
C ASN A 39 18.14 -7.09 -1.54
N ILE A 40 17.86 -6.22 -2.51
CA ILE A 40 17.25 -4.92 -2.26
C ILE A 40 15.75 -5.11 -2.06
N ILE A 41 15.24 -4.59 -0.94
CA ILE A 41 13.81 -4.44 -0.69
C ILE A 41 13.44 -2.98 -0.91
N VAL A 42 12.43 -2.74 -1.73
CA VAL A 42 11.83 -1.42 -1.93
C VAL A 42 10.52 -1.36 -1.14
N MET A 43 10.34 -0.32 -0.33
CA MET A 43 9.08 -0.07 0.39
C MET A 43 8.51 1.26 -0.09
N SER A 44 7.30 1.25 -0.63
CA SER A 44 6.65 2.41 -1.24
C SER A 44 5.28 2.71 -0.64
N GLY A 45 4.84 3.95 -0.84
CA GLY A 45 3.51 4.43 -0.53
C GLY A 45 3.13 5.57 -1.48
N ALA A 46 2.05 6.29 -1.17
CA ALA A 46 1.39 7.19 -2.12
C ALA A 46 2.30 8.25 -2.75
N GLY A 47 3.37 8.64 -2.04
CA GLY A 47 4.36 9.61 -2.52
C GLY A 47 4.92 9.29 -3.91
N ILE A 48 5.14 8.01 -4.25
CA ILE A 48 5.70 7.63 -5.55
C ILE A 48 4.72 7.81 -6.72
N SER A 49 3.42 7.93 -6.43
CA SER A 49 2.33 8.06 -7.39
C SER A 49 1.80 9.49 -7.54
N THR A 50 2.22 10.42 -6.65
CA THR A 50 1.82 11.84 -6.72
C THR A 50 2.17 12.47 -8.07
N ALA A 51 3.36 12.18 -8.61
CA ALA A 51 3.80 12.66 -9.92
C ALA A 51 3.02 12.04 -11.10
N ALA A 52 2.26 10.95 -10.88
CA ALA A 52 1.34 10.40 -11.88
C ALA A 52 0.00 11.13 -11.92
N GLY A 53 -0.22 12.12 -11.03
CA GLY A 53 -1.50 12.82 -10.89
C GLY A 53 -2.49 12.11 -9.98
N ILE A 54 -2.06 11.06 -9.28
CA ILE A 54 -2.86 10.40 -8.24
C ILE A 54 -2.69 11.20 -6.95
N LYS A 55 -3.79 11.72 -6.42
CA LYS A 55 -3.79 12.41 -5.11
C LYS A 55 -3.36 11.41 -4.04
N ASP A 56 -2.52 11.85 -3.13
CA ASP A 56 -2.31 11.08 -1.90
C ASP A 56 -3.55 11.16 -1.01
N PHE A 57 -3.58 10.41 0.08
CA PHE A 57 -4.71 10.44 1.00
C PHE A 57 -4.70 11.68 1.91
N ARG A 58 -3.51 12.11 2.35
CA ARG A 58 -3.33 12.92 3.55
C ARG A 58 -2.91 14.38 3.30
N SER A 59 -2.48 14.77 2.09
CA SER A 59 -2.00 16.13 1.86
C SER A 59 -3.10 17.17 2.14
N PRO A 60 -2.85 18.19 2.97
CA PRO A 60 -3.84 19.23 3.24
C PRO A 60 -4.24 19.98 1.96
N GLY A 61 -5.54 20.10 1.69
CA GLY A 61 -6.09 20.86 0.57
C GLY A 61 -6.03 20.17 -0.80
N THR A 62 -5.17 19.16 -0.99
CA THR A 62 -5.05 18.43 -2.27
C THR A 62 -5.24 16.92 -2.14
N GLY A 63 -5.09 16.37 -0.94
CA GLY A 63 -5.26 14.95 -0.66
C GLY A 63 -6.73 14.55 -0.61
N LEU A 64 -6.97 13.26 -0.87
CA LEU A 64 -8.31 12.68 -1.01
C LEU A 64 -9.24 13.04 0.14
N TYR A 65 -8.75 12.97 1.38
CA TYR A 65 -9.51 13.26 2.60
C TYR A 65 -10.07 14.68 2.67
N SER A 66 -9.41 15.66 2.05
CA SER A 66 -9.92 17.03 1.97
C SER A 66 -11.18 17.11 1.09
N ASP A 67 -11.24 16.30 0.02
CA ASP A 67 -12.39 16.24 -0.88
C ASP A 67 -13.56 15.42 -0.31
N LEU A 68 -13.30 14.56 0.68
CA LEU A 68 -14.30 13.70 1.31
C LEU A 68 -15.20 14.42 2.31
N ALA A 69 -14.91 15.68 2.66
CA ALA A 69 -15.75 16.47 3.56
C ALA A 69 -17.22 16.54 3.09
N LYS A 70 -17.45 16.42 1.77
CA LYS A 70 -18.79 16.36 1.15
C LYS A 70 -19.63 15.14 1.57
N TYR A 71 -19.01 14.07 2.09
CA TYR A 71 -19.69 12.83 2.46
C TYR A 71 -20.12 12.77 3.94
N ASN A 72 -19.90 13.85 4.71
CA ASN A 72 -20.25 13.94 6.13
C ASN A 72 -19.76 12.73 6.95
N LEU A 73 -18.50 12.34 6.71
CA LEU A 73 -17.86 11.22 7.40
C LEU A 73 -17.56 11.60 8.86
N PRO A 74 -17.62 10.64 9.81
CA PRO A 74 -17.27 10.90 11.20
C PRO A 74 -15.78 11.26 11.36
N TYR A 75 -14.93 10.72 10.49
CA TYR A 75 -13.51 11.04 10.35
C TYR A 75 -13.07 10.65 8.92
N PRO A 76 -12.00 11.23 8.35
CA PRO A 76 -11.67 11.05 6.94
C PRO A 76 -11.36 9.60 6.54
N GLU A 77 -10.71 8.84 7.42
CA GLU A 77 -10.36 7.44 7.22
C GLU A 77 -11.57 6.49 7.20
N ALA A 78 -12.75 6.94 7.68
CA ALA A 78 -13.94 6.10 7.82
C ALA A 78 -14.39 5.49 6.49
N VAL A 79 -14.11 6.14 5.37
CA VAL A 79 -14.44 5.60 4.03
C VAL A 79 -13.71 4.28 3.72
N PHE A 80 -12.59 4.01 4.40
CA PHE A 80 -11.80 2.79 4.30
C PHE A 80 -11.86 1.97 5.60
N ASP A 81 -12.83 2.20 6.49
CA ASP A 81 -13.04 1.38 7.68
C ASP A 81 -14.09 0.29 7.39
N ILE A 82 -13.79 -0.96 7.75
CA ILE A 82 -14.65 -2.09 7.40
C ILE A 82 -15.99 -2.10 8.14
N CYS A 83 -16.02 -1.58 9.37
CA CYS A 83 -17.25 -1.46 10.15
C CYS A 83 -18.12 -0.36 9.55
N PHE A 84 -17.54 0.80 9.27
CA PHE A 84 -18.25 1.88 8.59
C PHE A 84 -18.79 1.45 7.22
N PHE A 85 -18.00 0.70 6.45
CA PHE A 85 -18.41 0.20 5.14
C PHE A 85 -19.59 -0.77 5.22
N ARG A 86 -19.65 -1.62 6.25
CA ARG A 86 -20.80 -2.52 6.49
C ARG A 86 -22.09 -1.73 6.74
N ASP A 87 -21.99 -0.66 7.53
CA ASP A 87 -23.14 0.16 7.92
C ASP A 87 -23.57 1.13 6.81
N ASN A 88 -22.62 1.76 6.14
CA ASN A 88 -22.84 2.77 5.12
C ASN A 88 -21.78 2.69 3.99
N PRO A 89 -21.99 1.83 2.98
CA PRO A 89 -21.01 1.61 1.92
C PRO A 89 -21.03 2.70 0.82
N ASP A 90 -22.06 3.53 0.79
CA ASP A 90 -22.29 4.57 -0.23
C ASP A 90 -21.09 5.49 -0.47
N PRO A 91 -20.46 6.09 0.58
CA PRO A 91 -19.32 6.98 0.40
C PRO A 91 -18.15 6.30 -0.29
N PHE A 92 -17.87 5.03 0.06
CA PHE A 92 -16.81 4.26 -0.58
C PHE A 92 -17.09 4.04 -2.06
N TYR A 93 -18.30 3.64 -2.46
CA TYR A 93 -18.56 3.39 -3.88
C TYR A 93 -18.59 4.66 -4.73
N ARG A 94 -19.02 5.79 -4.16
CA ARG A 94 -18.91 7.10 -4.83
C ARG A 94 -17.44 7.48 -5.01
N LEU A 95 -16.64 7.30 -3.98
CA LEU A 95 -15.20 7.52 -4.05
C LEU A 95 -14.53 6.57 -5.05
N ALA A 96 -14.87 5.28 -5.02
CA ALA A 96 -14.36 4.28 -5.93
C ALA A 96 -14.68 4.66 -7.37
N LYS A 97 -15.88 5.18 -7.66
CA LYS A 97 -16.24 5.71 -8.99
C LYS A 97 -15.35 6.88 -9.43
N GLU A 98 -14.94 7.75 -8.51
CA GLU A 98 -14.00 8.87 -8.77
C GLU A 98 -12.56 8.38 -8.93
N LEU A 99 -12.15 7.35 -8.18
CA LEU A 99 -10.82 6.74 -8.19
C LEU A 99 -10.64 5.65 -9.24
N MET A 100 -11.72 5.23 -9.89
CA MET A 100 -11.70 4.18 -10.89
C MET A 100 -10.60 4.50 -11.90
N PRO A 101 -9.73 3.53 -12.22
CA PRO A 101 -8.45 3.80 -12.86
C PRO A 101 -8.65 4.64 -14.12
N GLY A 102 -8.16 5.88 -14.05
CA GLY A 102 -7.87 6.68 -15.22
C GLY A 102 -6.62 6.13 -15.93
N ASN A 103 -6.29 6.70 -17.09
CA ASN A 103 -5.03 6.41 -17.77
C ASN A 103 -3.83 7.03 -17.03
N TYR A 104 -3.64 6.67 -15.75
CA TYR A 104 -2.45 7.03 -14.99
C TYR A 104 -1.26 6.23 -15.54
N ARG A 105 -0.09 6.87 -15.58
CA ARG A 105 1.14 6.25 -16.07
C ARG A 105 2.12 6.06 -14.90
N PRO A 106 2.83 4.93 -14.84
CA PRO A 106 3.86 4.73 -13.82
C PRO A 106 4.92 5.83 -13.85
N THR A 107 5.38 6.26 -12.68
CA THR A 107 6.42 7.28 -12.53
C THR A 107 7.83 6.67 -12.68
N LEU A 108 8.86 7.51 -12.71
CA LEU A 108 10.26 7.04 -12.76
C LEU A 108 10.60 6.09 -11.60
N THR A 109 10.06 6.34 -10.41
CA THR A 109 10.24 5.46 -9.25
C THR A 109 9.62 4.08 -9.47
N HIS A 110 8.49 4.00 -10.17
CA HIS A 110 7.90 2.71 -10.53
C HIS A 110 8.82 1.93 -11.47
N TYR A 111 9.33 2.57 -12.53
CA TYR A 111 10.25 1.93 -13.48
C TYR A 111 11.62 1.57 -12.89
N PHE A 112 12.03 2.21 -11.80
CA PHE A 112 13.24 1.86 -11.08
C PHE A 112 13.19 0.43 -10.49
N MET A 113 12.02 -0.04 -10.06
CA MET A 113 11.88 -1.38 -9.46
C MET A 113 12.13 -2.51 -10.49
N PRO A 114 11.49 -2.56 -11.67
CA PRO A 114 11.85 -3.50 -12.73
C PRO A 114 13.30 -3.37 -13.20
N MET A 115 13.88 -2.17 -13.16
CA MET A 115 15.30 -2.00 -13.49
C MET A 115 16.21 -2.73 -12.50
N LEU A 116 15.89 -2.68 -11.19
CA LEU A 116 16.59 -3.48 -10.18
C LEU A 116 16.35 -4.98 -10.38
N ALA A 117 15.12 -5.38 -10.72
CA ALA A 117 14.77 -6.78 -10.99
C ALA A 117 15.56 -7.35 -12.18
N LYS A 118 15.64 -6.60 -13.29
CA LYS A 118 16.43 -6.97 -14.48
C LYS A 118 17.94 -7.10 -14.24
N ARG A 119 18.43 -6.62 -13.10
CA ARG A 119 19.82 -6.72 -12.67
C ARG A 119 20.02 -7.74 -11.55
N ASP A 120 19.00 -8.53 -11.23
CA ASP A 120 19.01 -9.51 -10.14
C ASP A 120 19.32 -8.89 -8.76
N LEU A 121 18.96 -7.62 -8.58
CA LEU A 121 19.18 -6.89 -7.32
C LEU A 121 17.91 -6.79 -6.46
N LEU A 122 16.73 -6.84 -7.09
CA LEU A 122 15.47 -6.70 -6.37
C LEU A 122 15.08 -8.03 -5.73
N LEU A 123 15.01 -8.05 -4.40
CA LEU A 123 14.40 -9.16 -3.66
C LEU A 123 12.87 -9.01 -3.61
N ARG A 124 12.40 -7.78 -3.34
CA ARG A 124 10.97 -7.48 -3.29
C ARG A 124 10.64 -5.99 -3.31
N ALA A 125 9.47 -5.66 -3.82
CA ALA A 125 8.79 -4.40 -3.66
C ALA A 125 7.55 -4.61 -2.80
N TYR A 126 7.50 -3.94 -1.65
CA TYR A 126 6.32 -3.84 -0.80
C TYR A 126 5.67 -2.48 -1.03
N THR A 127 4.46 -2.47 -1.55
CA THR A 127 3.71 -1.24 -1.79
C THR A 127 2.49 -1.16 -0.88
N GLN A 128 2.28 0.03 -0.31
CA GLN A 128 1.02 0.38 0.36
C GLN A 128 -0.02 0.91 -0.63
N ASN A 129 0.36 1.13 -1.90
CA ASN A 129 -0.52 1.67 -2.92
C ASN A 129 -1.46 0.59 -3.44
N ILE A 130 -2.64 1.03 -3.86
CA ILE A 130 -3.68 0.19 -4.46
C ILE A 130 -3.88 0.51 -5.96
N ASP A 131 -3.08 1.41 -6.51
CA ASP A 131 -3.26 2.04 -7.84
C ASP A 131 -2.80 1.19 -9.04
N MET A 132 -2.10 0.08 -8.80
CA MET A 132 -1.62 -0.87 -9.81
C MET A 132 -0.50 -0.36 -10.73
N LEU A 133 0.11 0.78 -10.42
CA LEU A 133 1.17 1.33 -11.25
C LEU A 133 2.42 0.44 -11.28
N GLU A 134 2.74 -0.30 -10.22
CA GLU A 134 3.84 -1.27 -10.20
C GLU A 134 3.60 -2.39 -11.23
N ARG A 135 2.37 -2.95 -11.28
CA ARG A 135 2.01 -4.00 -12.24
C ARG A 135 2.11 -3.53 -13.68
N LEU A 136 1.74 -2.27 -13.96
CA LEU A 136 1.85 -1.69 -15.29
C LEU A 136 3.30 -1.57 -15.78
N THR A 137 4.29 -1.63 -14.88
CA THR A 137 5.71 -1.72 -15.26
C THR A 137 6.20 -3.13 -15.56
N GLY A 138 5.32 -4.13 -15.42
CA GLY A 138 5.65 -5.56 -15.53
C GLY A 138 6.22 -6.18 -14.26
N LEU A 139 6.10 -5.50 -13.11
CA LEU A 139 6.50 -6.05 -11.83
C LEU A 139 5.36 -6.90 -11.26
N ASP A 140 5.59 -8.20 -11.08
CA ASP A 140 4.59 -9.15 -10.59
C ASP A 140 5.21 -10.31 -9.80
N GLY A 141 4.42 -11.36 -9.56
CA GLY A 141 4.89 -12.59 -8.92
C GLY A 141 5.53 -12.35 -7.55
N ASP A 142 6.65 -13.03 -7.30
CA ASP A 142 7.38 -12.99 -6.02
C ASP A 142 8.14 -11.69 -5.75
N LEU A 143 8.23 -10.81 -6.75
CA LEU A 143 8.85 -9.51 -6.61
C LEU A 143 7.91 -8.44 -6.09
N LEU A 144 6.59 -8.60 -6.21
CA LEU A 144 5.61 -7.61 -5.77
C LEU A 144 4.74 -8.13 -4.61
N VAL A 145 4.64 -7.31 -3.57
CA VAL A 145 3.71 -7.50 -2.45
C VAL A 145 2.90 -6.23 -2.27
N GLU A 146 1.61 -6.33 -2.60
CA GLU A 146 0.61 -5.29 -2.40
C GLU A 146 0.09 -5.40 -0.96
N ALA A 147 0.73 -4.67 -0.04
CA ALA A 147 0.49 -4.81 1.38
C ALA A 147 -0.96 -4.44 1.77
N HIS A 148 -1.58 -3.50 1.06
CA HIS A 148 -2.98 -3.12 1.25
C HIS A 148 -3.89 -3.67 0.15
N GLY A 149 -3.46 -4.74 -0.52
CA GLY A 149 -4.19 -5.34 -1.63
C GLY A 149 -4.33 -4.39 -2.83
N SER A 150 -5.38 -4.60 -3.63
CA SER A 150 -5.52 -3.86 -4.89
C SER A 150 -6.91 -3.88 -5.51
N PHE A 151 -7.11 -3.03 -6.52
CA PHE A 151 -8.29 -3.05 -7.40
C PHE A 151 -8.28 -4.17 -8.45
N ALA A 152 -7.28 -5.06 -8.46
CA ALA A 152 -7.18 -6.12 -9.49
C ALA A 152 -8.28 -7.18 -9.38
N SER A 153 -8.79 -7.41 -8.16
CA SER A 153 -9.85 -8.39 -7.87
C SER A 153 -10.88 -7.80 -6.91
N SER A 154 -11.97 -8.51 -6.71
CA SER A 154 -13.02 -8.12 -5.77
C SER A 154 -13.62 -9.36 -5.10
N GLU A 155 -14.07 -9.22 -3.86
CA GLU A 155 -14.59 -10.32 -3.06
C GLU A 155 -15.78 -9.89 -2.20
N CYS A 156 -16.63 -10.85 -1.85
CA CYS A 156 -17.68 -10.63 -0.86
C CYS A 156 -17.08 -10.59 0.56
N ILE A 157 -17.44 -9.57 1.34
CA ILE A 157 -16.92 -9.40 2.71
C ILE A 157 -17.46 -10.42 3.73
N ASP A 158 -18.46 -11.21 3.37
CA ASP A 158 -19.12 -12.17 4.28
C ASP A 158 -18.79 -13.62 3.92
N CYS A 159 -18.75 -13.96 2.62
CA CYS A 159 -18.50 -15.33 2.16
C CYS A 159 -17.18 -15.50 1.40
N TYR A 160 -16.43 -14.42 1.19
CA TYR A 160 -15.11 -14.41 0.52
C TYR A 160 -15.10 -14.99 -0.90
N VAL A 161 -16.28 -15.12 -1.52
CA VAL A 161 -16.39 -15.50 -2.92
C VAL A 161 -15.85 -14.36 -3.80
N ASN A 162 -14.92 -14.70 -4.68
CA ASN A 162 -14.36 -13.78 -5.66
C ASN A 162 -15.39 -13.42 -6.73
N HIS A 163 -15.32 -12.17 -7.17
CA HIS A 163 -16.14 -11.60 -8.22
C HIS A 163 -15.26 -10.90 -9.26
N GLU A 164 -15.62 -11.08 -10.53
CA GLU A 164 -14.95 -10.43 -11.65
C GLU A 164 -14.95 -8.91 -11.49
N PHE A 165 -13.77 -8.29 -11.62
CA PHE A 165 -13.61 -6.84 -11.51
C PHE A 165 -14.53 -6.09 -12.48
N ALA A 166 -14.70 -6.62 -13.70
CA ALA A 166 -15.58 -6.03 -14.71
C ALA A 166 -17.05 -5.93 -14.25
N TRP A 167 -17.53 -6.92 -13.47
CA TRP A 167 -18.89 -6.91 -12.93
C TRP A 167 -19.04 -5.86 -11.82
N VAL A 168 -18.11 -5.83 -10.86
CA VAL A 168 -18.10 -4.83 -9.78
C VAL A 168 -18.01 -3.42 -10.35
N LYS A 169 -17.09 -3.22 -11.30
CA LYS A 169 -16.90 -1.96 -12.03
C LYS A 169 -18.19 -1.47 -12.68
N LYS A 170 -18.96 -2.36 -13.30
CA LYS A 170 -20.24 -2.02 -13.95
C LYS A 170 -21.26 -1.50 -12.94
N SER A 171 -21.38 -2.13 -11.77
CA SER A 171 -22.27 -1.67 -10.70
C SER A 171 -21.85 -0.31 -10.16
N ILE A 172 -20.55 -0.14 -9.85
CA ILE A 172 -20.01 1.13 -9.35
C ILE A 172 -20.26 2.27 -10.34
N LEU A 173 -20.03 2.05 -11.64
CA LEU A 173 -20.27 3.07 -12.67
C LEU A 173 -21.72 3.52 -12.75
N LYS A 174 -22.66 2.59 -12.55
CA LYS A 174 -24.10 2.89 -12.47
C LYS A 174 -24.52 3.59 -11.16
N GLY A 175 -23.63 3.67 -10.17
CA GLY A 175 -23.96 4.15 -8.83
C GLY A 175 -24.72 3.12 -8.00
N GLU A 176 -24.64 1.84 -8.36
CA GLU A 176 -25.26 0.74 -7.64
C GLU A 176 -24.26 0.11 -6.64
N VAL A 177 -24.75 -0.31 -5.48
CA VAL A 177 -23.97 -1.07 -4.51
C VAL A 177 -23.90 -2.54 -4.94
N PRO A 178 -22.73 -3.09 -5.32
CA PRO A 178 -22.58 -4.49 -5.69
C PRO A 178 -22.84 -5.39 -4.47
N ARG A 179 -23.74 -6.36 -4.65
CA ARG A 179 -24.09 -7.37 -3.65
C ARG A 179 -23.85 -8.76 -4.19
N CYS A 180 -23.27 -9.61 -3.35
CA CYS A 180 -22.93 -10.99 -3.69
C CYS A 180 -24.20 -11.75 -4.11
N PRO A 181 -24.23 -12.38 -5.29
CA PRO A 181 -25.37 -13.19 -5.72
C PRO A 181 -25.71 -14.32 -4.75
N SER A 182 -24.69 -14.91 -4.11
CA SER A 182 -24.78 -16.10 -3.24
C SER A 182 -25.35 -15.79 -1.84
N CYS A 183 -24.85 -14.74 -1.16
CA CYS A 183 -25.23 -14.44 0.22
C CYS A 183 -25.83 -13.04 0.44
N LYS A 184 -25.92 -12.21 -0.61
CA LYS A 184 -26.37 -10.79 -0.58
C LYS A 184 -25.48 -9.82 0.20
N GLY A 185 -24.35 -10.31 0.71
CA GLY A 185 -23.29 -9.52 1.33
C GLY A 185 -22.69 -8.46 0.40
N LEU A 186 -22.02 -7.47 0.96
CA LEU A 186 -21.35 -6.42 0.18
C LEU A 186 -20.14 -6.99 -0.56
N VAL A 187 -19.86 -6.48 -1.76
CA VAL A 187 -18.68 -6.87 -2.55
C VAL A 187 -17.77 -5.68 -2.74
N LYS A 188 -16.54 -5.75 -2.23
CA LYS A 188 -15.54 -4.69 -2.42
C LYS A 188 -14.34 -5.20 -3.23
N PRO A 189 -13.56 -4.30 -3.84
CA PRO A 189 -12.23 -4.64 -4.30
C PRO A 189 -11.41 -5.24 -3.16
N THR A 190 -10.45 -6.11 -3.49
CA THR A 190 -9.55 -6.77 -2.51
C THR A 190 -8.48 -5.81 -1.98
N ILE A 191 -8.90 -4.58 -1.65
CA ILE A 191 -8.11 -3.60 -0.91
C ILE A 191 -8.37 -3.79 0.58
N THR A 192 -7.33 -3.68 1.38
CA THR A 192 -7.41 -3.85 2.84
C THR A 192 -7.94 -2.59 3.48
N PHE A 193 -9.09 -2.70 4.15
CA PHE A 193 -9.67 -1.64 4.95
C PHE A 193 -9.08 -1.64 6.37
N PHE A 194 -9.20 -0.53 7.08
CA PHE A 194 -8.98 -0.49 8.51
C PHE A 194 -9.92 -1.49 9.20
N GLY A 195 -9.36 -2.29 10.10
CA GLY A 195 -10.05 -3.37 10.78
C GLY A 195 -9.99 -4.73 10.04
N GLU A 196 -9.39 -4.80 8.85
CA GLU A 196 -9.10 -6.07 8.17
C GLU A 196 -7.64 -6.50 8.35
N ASP A 197 -7.42 -7.81 8.23
CA ASP A 197 -6.07 -8.36 8.15
C ASP A 197 -5.40 -7.99 6.82
N LEU A 198 -4.08 -7.78 6.85
CA LEU A 198 -3.30 -7.65 5.62
C LEU A 198 -3.37 -8.98 4.83
N PRO A 199 -3.18 -8.96 3.49
CA PRO A 199 -3.18 -10.18 2.70
C PRO A 199 -2.15 -11.18 3.23
N GLU A 200 -2.52 -12.47 3.28
CA GLU A 200 -1.64 -13.54 3.80
C GLU A 200 -0.24 -13.51 3.16
N ARG A 201 -0.19 -13.15 1.87
CA ARG A 201 1.05 -12.98 1.12
C ARG A 201 2.02 -12.01 1.80
N PHE A 202 1.54 -10.91 2.39
CA PHE A 202 2.39 -9.98 3.12
C PHE A 202 3.11 -10.68 4.27
N GLY A 203 2.37 -11.39 5.14
CA GLY A 203 2.93 -12.12 6.27
C GLY A 203 3.91 -13.22 5.83
N ARG A 204 3.50 -14.05 4.87
CA ARG A 204 4.36 -15.12 4.32
C ARG A 204 5.66 -14.60 3.73
N MET A 205 5.62 -13.44 3.08
CA MET A 205 6.79 -12.85 2.42
C MET A 205 7.68 -12.03 3.36
N ALA A 206 7.14 -11.53 4.48
CA ALA A 206 7.87 -10.75 5.47
C ALA A 206 8.73 -11.59 6.43
N VAL A 207 8.43 -12.88 6.58
CA VAL A 207 9.26 -13.82 7.34
C VAL A 207 10.43 -14.25 6.44
N VAL A 208 11.64 -13.81 6.80
CA VAL A 208 12.90 -14.18 6.14
C VAL A 208 13.54 -15.34 6.89
#